data_AF-A0A259RU77-F1
#
_entry.id   AF-A0A259RU77-F1
#
_cell.length_a   1.000
_cell.length_b   1.000
_cell.length_c   1.000
_cell.angle_alpha   90.00
_cell.angle_beta   90.00
_cell.angle_gamma   90.00
#
_symmetry.space_group_name_H-M   'P 1'
#
loop_
_entity.id
_entity.type
_entity.pdbx_description
1 polymer ?
#
loop_
_entity_poly.entity_id
_entity_poly.type
_entity_poly.pdbx_seq_one_letter_code
_entity_poly.pdbx_strand_id
1 'polypeptide(L)'
;MADTHPCDAHIRHDLRTPLNHMIGYTEMLLDDLPPTCNDLLSPRLKTLLDDAYRMLETINRPAPMSSGHFDGLFPDWRAKMALIEADFNGLKSTIENAWQEACPDVEKIGSAIGNMRALLESLSAKPSIDLGVARSQQNARET
;
A
#
# COMPACT_ATOMS: atom_id res chain seq x y z
N MET A 1 -21.51 -16.35 -5.20
CA MET A 1 -21.09 -15.01 -4.76
C MET A 1 -20.07 -15.24 -3.66
N ALA A 2 -18.85 -14.73 -3.81
CA ALA A 2 -17.80 -14.93 -2.81
C ALA A 2 -18.01 -13.89 -1.70
N ASP A 3 -18.57 -14.30 -0.58
CA ASP A 3 -18.75 -13.44 0.59
C ASP A 3 -17.39 -13.15 1.22
N THR A 4 -16.76 -12.06 0.78
CA THR A 4 -15.58 -11.47 1.41
C THR A 4 -15.92 -11.17 2.87
N HIS A 5 -15.15 -11.71 3.82
CA HIS A 5 -15.38 -11.45 5.24
C HIS A 5 -15.23 -9.95 5.53
N PRO A 6 -16.12 -9.33 6.32
CA PRO A 6 -16.13 -7.87 6.55
C PRO A 6 -14.82 -7.33 7.16
N CYS A 7 -14.05 -8.17 7.86
CA CYS A 7 -12.72 -7.80 8.38
C CYS A 7 -11.66 -7.69 7.27
N ASP A 8 -11.71 -8.55 6.26
CA ASP A 8 -10.80 -8.51 5.11
C ASP A 8 -11.06 -7.27 4.24
N ALA A 9 -12.33 -6.92 4.03
CA ALA A 9 -12.71 -5.70 3.31
C ALA A 9 -12.20 -4.43 4.01
N HIS A 10 -12.28 -4.35 5.34
CA HIS A 10 -11.71 -3.22 6.10
C HIS A 10 -10.18 -3.17 6.00
N ILE A 11 -9.48 -4.30 6.16
CA ILE A 11 -8.01 -4.34 6.02
C ILE A 11 -7.59 -3.84 4.64
N ARG A 12 -8.23 -4.32 3.57
CA ARG A 12 -7.94 -3.87 2.20
C ARG A 12 -8.22 -2.38 2.03
N HIS A 13 -9.33 -1.88 2.58
CA HIS A 13 -9.65 -0.46 2.54
C HIS A 13 -8.56 0.41 3.21
N ASP A 14 -8.10 0.01 4.39
CA ASP A 14 -7.08 0.74 5.13
C ASP A 14 -5.73 0.73 4.41
N LEU A 15 -5.36 -0.36 3.74
CA LEU A 15 -4.15 -0.47 2.92
C LEU A 15 -4.24 0.29 1.58
N ARG A 16 -5.45 0.45 1.02
CA ARG A 16 -5.66 1.24 -0.21
C ARG A 16 -5.40 2.72 -0.01
N THR A 17 -5.66 3.26 1.18
CA THR A 17 -5.47 4.69 1.47
C THR A 17 -4.02 5.16 1.27
N PRO A 18 -3.00 4.59 1.93
CA PRO A 18 -1.60 5.00 1.72
C PRO A 18 -1.11 4.67 0.30
N LEU A 19 -1.60 3.61 -0.35
CA LEU A 19 -1.27 3.32 -1.75
C LEU A 19 -1.81 4.36 -2.72
N ASN A 20 -3.08 4.76 -2.56
CA ASN A 20 -3.67 5.80 -3.38
C ASN A 20 -2.96 7.14 -3.20
N HIS A 21 -2.47 7.45 -1.99
CA HIS A 21 -1.63 8.62 -1.79
C HIS A 21 -0.29 8.51 -2.55
N MET A 22 0.40 7.37 -2.46
CA MET A 22 1.64 7.15 -3.20
C MET A 22 1.43 7.27 -4.72
N ILE A 23 0.39 6.63 -5.26
CA ILE A 23 0.01 6.70 -6.67
C ILE A 23 -0.29 8.15 -7.07
N GLY A 24 -1.19 8.81 -6.36
CA GLY A 24 -1.63 10.17 -6.70
C GLY A 24 -0.49 11.19 -6.71
N TYR A 25 0.37 11.20 -5.68
CA TYR A 25 1.53 12.10 -5.68
C TYR A 25 2.55 11.75 -6.76
N THR A 26 2.74 10.46 -7.07
CA THR A 26 3.66 10.04 -8.14
C THR A 26 3.14 10.46 -9.52
N GLU A 27 1.84 10.36 -9.76
CA GLU A 27 1.18 10.84 -10.99
C GLU A 27 1.27 12.37 -11.11
N MET A 28 1.00 13.11 -10.03
CA MET A 28 1.16 14.57 -10.01
C MET A 28 2.60 14.99 -10.33
N LEU A 29 3.60 14.31 -9.75
CA LEU A 29 5.00 14.58 -10.05
C LEU A 29 5.39 14.26 -11.50
N LEU A 30 4.73 13.27 -12.13
CA LEU A 30 4.93 12.97 -13.55
C LEU A 30 4.33 14.05 -14.44
N ASP A 31 3.17 14.60 -14.07
CA ASP A 31 2.50 15.67 -14.82
C ASP A 31 3.25 17.02 -14.70
N ASP A 32 3.79 17.33 -13.53
CA ASP A 32 4.54 18.57 -13.26
C ASP A 32 6.03 18.47 -13.63
N LEU A 33 6.45 17.37 -14.26
CA LEU A 33 7.86 17.06 -14.47
C LEU A 33 8.56 18.06 -15.42
N PRO A 34 9.63 18.74 -14.99
CA PRO A 34 10.31 19.71 -15.84
C PRO A 34 11.04 19.02 -17.02
N PRO A 35 11.02 19.62 -18.23
CA PRO A 35 11.67 19.03 -19.41
C PRO A 35 13.16 18.72 -19.22
N THR A 36 13.85 19.53 -18.42
CA THR A 36 15.29 19.39 -18.12
C THR A 36 15.63 18.12 -17.34
N CYS A 37 14.67 17.54 -16.62
CA CYS A 37 14.88 16.37 -15.77
C CYS A 37 13.98 15.20 -16.20
N ASN A 38 13.22 15.34 -17.29
CA ASN A 38 12.23 14.36 -17.74
C ASN A 38 12.87 12.99 -18.03
N ASP A 39 13.93 12.96 -18.85
CA ASP A 39 14.63 11.71 -19.20
C ASP A 39 15.24 11.00 -17.99
N LEU A 40 15.60 11.76 -16.94
CA LEU A 40 16.21 11.22 -15.73
C LEU A 40 15.16 10.69 -14.73
N LEU A 41 14.06 11.43 -14.54
CA LEU A 41 13.09 11.19 -13.49
C LEU A 41 11.85 10.43 -13.96
N SER A 42 11.41 10.62 -15.21
CA SER A 42 10.25 9.92 -15.78
C SER A 42 10.35 8.40 -15.65
N PRO A 43 11.46 7.73 -16.02
CA PRO A 43 11.55 6.28 -15.87
C PRO A 43 11.48 5.85 -14.40
N ARG A 44 12.11 6.60 -13.48
CA ARG A 44 12.11 6.28 -12.04
C ARG A 44 10.73 6.43 -11.40
N LEU A 45 10.03 7.52 -11.72
CA LEU A 45 8.66 7.74 -11.27
C LEU A 45 7.71 6.66 -11.80
N LYS A 46 7.86 6.27 -13.07
CA LYS A 46 7.08 5.17 -13.66
C LYS A 46 7.35 3.81 -13.02
N THR A 47 8.60 3.50 -12.66
CA THR A 47 8.93 2.29 -11.91
C THR A 47 8.23 2.27 -10.56
N LEU A 48 8.34 3.35 -9.78
CA LEU A 48 7.66 3.45 -8.48
C LEU A 48 6.14 3.31 -8.62
N LEU A 49 5.57 3.91 -9.66
CA LEU A 49 4.15 3.82 -9.96
C LEU A 49 3.71 2.39 -10.32
N ASP A 50 4.48 1.69 -11.14
CA ASP A 50 4.24 0.28 -11.48
C ASP A 50 4.25 -0.61 -10.21
N ASP A 51 5.25 -0.44 -9.34
CA ASP A 51 5.32 -1.19 -8.09
C ASP A 51 4.17 -0.88 -7.14
N ALA A 52 3.73 0.39 -7.08
CA ALA A 52 2.53 0.80 -6.36
C ALA A 52 1.27 0.08 -6.86
N TYR A 53 1.08 0.05 -8.19
CA TYR A 53 -0.06 -0.62 -8.82
C TYR A 53 -0.01 -2.14 -8.62
N ARG A 54 1.18 -2.76 -8.69
CA ARG A 54 1.36 -4.20 -8.41
C ARG A 54 1.02 -4.55 -6.97
N MET A 55 1.36 -3.67 -6.02
CA MET A 55 0.97 -3.82 -4.62
C MET A 55 -0.55 -3.65 -4.45
N LEU A 56 -1.14 -2.66 -5.12
CA LEU A 56 -2.59 -2.43 -5.12
C LEU A 56 -3.37 -3.62 -5.70
N GLU A 57 -2.89 -4.22 -6.79
CA GLU A 57 -3.47 -5.42 -7.37
C GLU A 57 -3.40 -6.60 -6.39
N THR A 58 -2.25 -6.77 -5.73
CA THR A 58 -2.08 -7.78 -4.67
C THR A 58 -3.10 -7.57 -3.56
N ILE A 59 -3.38 -6.32 -3.19
CA ILE A 59 -4.35 -5.97 -2.16
C ILE A 59 -5.81 -6.08 -2.60
N ASN A 60 -6.11 -5.92 -3.88
CA ASN A 60 -7.47 -6.06 -4.38
C ASN A 60 -7.82 -7.50 -4.75
N ARG A 61 -6.82 -8.40 -4.86
CA ARG A 61 -7.04 -9.80 -5.19
C ARG A 61 -7.89 -10.50 -4.11
N PRO A 62 -9.05 -11.09 -4.45
CA PRO A 62 -9.85 -11.83 -3.49
C PRO A 62 -9.04 -13.03 -2.98
N ALA A 63 -8.92 -13.15 -1.66
CA ALA A 63 -8.22 -14.28 -1.04
C ALA A 63 -9.15 -15.50 -0.91
N PRO A 64 -8.63 -16.73 -1.07
CA PRO A 64 -9.39 -17.93 -0.77
C PRO A 64 -9.75 -17.98 0.73
N MET A 65 -10.96 -18.46 1.05
CA MET A 65 -11.54 -18.52 2.42
C MET A 65 -10.66 -19.23 3.46
N SER A 66 -9.62 -19.96 3.06
CA SER A 66 -8.74 -20.75 3.93
C SER A 66 -7.53 -19.98 4.48
N SER A 67 -7.26 -18.75 4.03
CA SER A 67 -6.11 -17.96 4.51
C SER A 67 -6.46 -17.25 5.83
N GLY A 68 -6.48 -17.98 6.95
CA GLY A 68 -6.66 -17.41 8.29
C GLY A 68 -5.47 -16.60 8.81
N HIS A 69 -4.40 -16.47 8.01
CA HIS A 69 -3.18 -15.77 8.38
C HIS A 69 -2.87 -14.65 7.39
N PHE A 70 -2.42 -13.51 7.91
CA PHE A 70 -2.11 -12.31 7.13
C PHE A 70 -1.16 -12.58 5.95
N ASP A 71 -0.11 -13.37 6.17
CA ASP A 71 0.86 -13.72 5.12
C ASP A 71 0.24 -14.54 3.98
N GLY A 72 -0.87 -15.24 4.22
CA GLY A 72 -1.64 -15.93 3.19
C GLY A 72 -2.61 -15.03 2.42
N LEU A 73 -2.97 -13.88 2.98
CA LEU A 73 -3.78 -12.85 2.30
C LEU A 73 -2.91 -11.96 1.40
N PHE A 74 -1.69 -11.66 1.85
CA PHE A 74 -0.74 -10.81 1.15
C PHE A 74 0.63 -11.51 1.07
N PRO A 75 0.80 -12.50 0.18
CA PRO A 75 2.09 -13.19 0.04
C PRO A 75 3.18 -12.23 -0.43
N ASP A 76 4.40 -12.46 0.06
CA ASP A 76 5.60 -11.71 -0.30
C ASP A 76 5.52 -10.19 -0.08
N TRP A 77 4.59 -9.72 0.76
CA TRP A 77 4.37 -8.29 1.00
C TRP A 77 5.64 -7.58 1.49
N ARG A 78 6.48 -8.25 2.29
CA ARG A 78 7.76 -7.71 2.75
C ARG A 78 8.73 -7.47 1.60
N ALA A 79 8.82 -8.42 0.66
CA ALA A 79 9.66 -8.27 -0.52
C ALA A 79 9.16 -7.16 -1.44
N LYS A 80 7.83 -7.05 -1.62
CA LYS A 80 7.20 -5.96 -2.39
C LYS A 80 7.46 -4.59 -1.76
N MET A 81 7.31 -4.47 -0.44
CA MET A 81 7.63 -3.23 0.29
C MET A 81 9.10 -2.86 0.16
N ALA A 82 10.01 -3.83 0.32
CA ALA A 82 11.44 -3.58 0.17
C ALA A 82 11.81 -3.06 -1.23
N LEU A 83 11.14 -3.54 -2.28
CA LEU A 83 11.31 -3.04 -3.65
C LEU A 83 10.87 -1.59 -3.78
N ILE A 84 9.63 -1.28 -3.36
CA ILE A 84 9.06 0.08 -3.37
C ILE A 84 9.99 1.06 -2.63
N GLU A 85 10.52 0.64 -1.49
CA GLU A 85 11.40 1.48 -0.67
C GLU A 85 12.77 1.70 -1.32
N ALA A 86 13.34 0.68 -1.95
CA ALA A 86 14.60 0.81 -2.68
C ALA A 86 14.44 1.78 -3.86
N ASP A 87 13.38 1.63 -4.65
CA ASP A 87 13.09 2.50 -5.80
C ASP A 87 12.78 3.92 -5.37
N PHE A 88 11.97 4.09 -4.32
CA PHE A 88 11.69 5.39 -3.73
C PHE A 88 12.94 6.07 -3.20
N ASN A 89 13.82 5.37 -2.48
CA ASN A 89 15.06 5.97 -1.97
C ASN A 89 15.99 6.44 -3.10
N GLY A 90 16.10 5.66 -4.18
CA GLY A 90 16.85 6.07 -5.36
C GLY A 90 16.21 7.28 -6.07
N LEU A 91 14.88 7.30 -6.19
CA LEU A 91 14.13 8.41 -6.75
C LEU A 91 14.33 9.68 -5.90
N LYS A 92 14.15 9.58 -4.58
CA LYS A 92 14.30 10.69 -3.64
C LYS A 92 15.66 11.35 -3.77
N SER A 93 16.74 10.56 -3.74
CA SER A 93 18.09 11.10 -3.92
C SER A 93 18.27 11.79 -5.27
N THR A 94 17.64 11.28 -6.33
CA THR A 94 17.71 11.91 -7.66
C THR A 94 16.95 13.24 -7.70
N ILE A 95 15.74 13.28 -7.13
CA ILE A 95 14.92 14.51 -7.03
C ILE A 95 15.63 15.57 -6.19
N GLU A 96 16.25 15.16 -5.07
CA GLU A 96 17.03 16.07 -4.23
C GLU A 96 18.21 16.71 -4.99
N ASN A 97 18.70 16.12 -6.07
CA ASN A 97 19.78 16.72 -6.85
C ASN A 97 19.28 17.47 -8.10
N ALA A 98 18.17 17.04 -8.69
CA ALA A 98 17.71 17.51 -10.00
C ALA A 98 16.47 18.41 -9.96
N TRP A 99 15.59 18.24 -8.96
CA TRP A 99 14.30 18.93 -8.90
C TRP A 99 13.88 19.21 -7.44
N GLN A 100 14.60 20.12 -6.79
CA GLN A 100 14.38 20.50 -5.38
C GLN A 100 12.94 20.97 -5.08
N GLU A 101 12.24 21.55 -6.04
CA GLU A 101 10.86 22.01 -5.87
C GLU A 101 9.87 20.87 -5.59
N ALA A 102 10.18 19.64 -6.03
CA ALA A 102 9.37 18.45 -5.78
C ALA A 102 9.64 17.78 -4.42
N CYS A 103 10.68 18.18 -3.68
CA CYS A 103 11.01 17.63 -2.36
C CYS A 103 9.79 17.50 -1.40
N PRO A 104 8.93 18.53 -1.21
CA PRO A 104 7.79 18.40 -0.29
C PRO A 104 6.79 17.31 -0.73
N ASP A 105 6.57 17.10 -2.02
CA ASP A 105 5.66 16.05 -2.50
C ASP A 105 6.29 14.66 -2.41
N VAL A 106 7.60 14.55 -2.65
CA VAL A 106 8.36 13.32 -2.42
C VAL A 106 8.35 12.92 -0.94
N GLU A 107 8.40 13.87 -0.01
CA GLU A 107 8.27 13.58 1.43
C GLU A 107 6.88 13.03 1.80
N LYS A 108 5.82 13.48 1.13
CA LYS A 108 4.47 12.93 1.30
C LYS A 108 4.40 11.49 0.80
N ILE A 109 5.05 11.18 -0.33
CA ILE A 109 5.18 9.80 -0.83
C ILE A 109 5.92 8.93 0.19
N GLY A 110 7.06 9.41 0.71
CA GLY A 110 7.83 8.68 1.73
C GLY A 110 7.03 8.42 3.01
N SER A 111 6.23 9.39 3.43
CA SER A 111 5.32 9.25 4.56
C SER A 111 4.23 8.20 4.29
N ALA A 112 3.67 8.16 3.08
CA ALA A 112 2.70 7.15 2.68
C ALA A 112 3.30 5.73 2.67
N ILE A 113 4.53 5.57 2.16
CA ILE A 113 5.28 4.30 2.20
C ILE A 113 5.53 3.86 3.65
N GLY A 114 5.96 4.78 4.52
CA GLY A 114 6.18 4.50 5.94
C GLY A 114 4.92 4.06 6.67
N ASN A 115 3.81 4.77 6.43
CA ASN A 115 2.49 4.41 6.99
C ASN A 115 2.04 3.03 6.51
N MET A 116 2.22 2.73 5.22
CA MET A 116 1.91 1.44 4.64
C MET A 116 2.71 0.31 5.30
N ARG A 117 4.03 0.47 5.43
CA ARG A 117 4.89 -0.51 6.11
C ARG A 117 4.43 -0.76 7.54
N ALA A 118 4.16 0.31 8.30
CA ALA A 118 3.73 0.20 9.69
C ALA A 118 2.37 -0.53 9.82
N LEU A 119 1.41 -0.26 8.93
CA LEU A 119 0.14 -0.97 8.89
C LEU A 119 0.32 -2.45 8.58
N LEU A 120 1.11 -2.79 7.56
CA LEU A 120 1.39 -4.18 7.19
C LEU A 120 2.11 -4.95 8.31
N GLU A 121 3.09 -4.34 8.98
CA GLU A 121 3.76 -4.95 10.14
C GLU A 121 2.78 -5.13 11.32
N SER A 122 1.92 -4.14 11.60
CA SER A 122 0.91 -4.23 12.66
C SER A 122 -0.10 -5.37 12.40
N LEU A 123 -0.46 -5.58 11.13
CA LEU A 123 -1.37 -6.65 10.72
C LEU A 123 -0.69 -8.03 10.74
N SER A 124 0.58 -8.11 10.33
CA SER A 124 1.39 -9.32 10.39
C SER A 124 1.68 -9.77 11.83
N ALA A 125 1.86 -8.82 12.76
CA ALA A 125 2.16 -9.11 14.16
C ALA A 125 0.95 -9.65 14.96
N LYS A 126 -0.27 -9.56 14.44
CA LYS A 126 -1.49 -10.04 15.12
C LYS A 126 -1.68 -11.55 14.83
N PRO A 127 -1.46 -12.45 15.81
CA PRO A 127 -1.49 -13.90 15.61
C PRO A 127 -2.89 -14.48 15.35
N SER A 128 -3.92 -13.67 15.48
CA SER A 128 -5.30 -14.01 15.20
C SER A 128 -5.89 -12.84 14.45
N ILE A 129 -5.92 -12.91 13.12
CA ILE A 129 -6.99 -12.21 12.41
C ILE A 129 -8.23 -12.96 12.86
N ASP A 130 -8.85 -12.48 13.94
CA ASP A 130 -10.17 -12.93 14.37
C ASP A 130 -11.11 -12.58 13.21
N LEU A 131 -11.22 -13.53 12.27
CA LEU A 131 -12.15 -13.56 11.15
C LEU A 131 -13.55 -13.83 11.72
N GLY A 132 -13.89 -13.08 12.77
CA GLY A 132 -14.90 -13.39 13.78
C GLY A 132 -16.00 -14.22 13.20
N VAL A 133 -16.14 -15.44 13.71
CA VAL A 133 -17.43 -16.14 13.69
C VAL A 133 -18.44 -15.06 14.02
N ALA A 134 -19.32 -14.77 13.05
CA ALA A 134 -20.33 -13.75 13.14
C ALA A 134 -20.89 -13.79 14.55
N ARG A 135 -20.68 -12.71 15.32
CA ARG A 135 -21.25 -12.52 16.65
C ARG A 135 -22.75 -12.43 16.46
N SER A 136 -23.35 -13.61 16.30
CA SER A 136 -24.73 -13.82 15.98
C SER A 136 -25.49 -13.59 17.25
N GLN A 137 -26.04 -12.39 17.34
CA GLN A 137 -27.27 -12.08 18.04
C GLN A 137 -27.18 -12.17 19.58
N GLN A 138 -27.05 -10.97 20.16
CA GLN A 138 -27.80 -10.55 21.34
C GLN A 138 -29.18 -11.22 21.44
N ASN A 139 -29.58 -11.50 22.68
CA ASN A 139 -30.91 -11.88 23.16
C ASN A 139 -31.17 -13.39 23.28
N ALA A 140 -30.39 -14.03 24.16
CA ALA A 140 -31.00 -15.01 25.06
C ALA A 140 -32.08 -14.28 25.88
N ARG A 141 -33.32 -14.68 25.66
CA ARG A 141 -34.52 -14.24 26.38
C ARG A 141 -34.26 -14.29 27.88
N GLU A 142 -34.35 -13.13 28.53
CA GLU A 142 -34.66 -13.07 29.96
C GLU A 142 -35.99 -13.80 30.16
N THR A 143 -35.91 -14.86 30.96
CA THR A 143 -36.99 -15.64 31.55
C THR A 143 -37.87 -14.81 32.48
#